data_AF-A0A845RYG0-F1
#
_entry.id   AF-A0A845RYG0-F1
#
_cell.length_a   1.000
_cell.length_b   1.000
_cell.length_c   1.000
_cell.angle_alpha   90.00
_cell.angle_beta   90.00
_cell.angle_gamma   90.00
#
_symmetry.space_group_name_H-M   'P 1'
#
loop_
_entity.id
_entity.type
_entity.pdbx_description
1 polymer ?
#
loop_
_entity_poly.entity_id
_entity_poly.type
_entity_poly.pdbx_seq_one_letter_code
_entity_poly.pdbx_strand_id
1 'polypeptide(L)' 'MKNKIVRIALAFFAIFTMTITGAMANTIEKAKTTGKFTLAYRESSIPFSYLGEDGKPLGF' A
#
# COMPACT_ATOMS: atom_id res chain seq x y z
N MET A 1 38.99 -19.42 -8.31
CA MET A 1 37.83 -19.37 -7.38
C MET A 1 37.37 -17.94 -7.10
N LYS A 2 38.29 -16.99 -6.85
CA LYS A 2 38.01 -15.54 -6.68
C LYS A 2 37.03 -14.96 -7.71
N ASN A 3 37.21 -15.24 -9.00
CA ASN A 3 36.41 -14.65 -10.07
C ASN A 3 34.95 -15.15 -10.08
N LYS A 4 34.70 -16.38 -9.60
CA LYS A 4 33.35 -16.92 -9.45
C LYS A 4 32.65 -16.27 -8.25
N ILE A 5 33.36 -16.05 -7.15
CA ILE A 5 32.83 -15.38 -5.95
C ILE A 5 32.49 -13.92 -6.26
N VAL A 6 33.36 -13.21 -6.98
CA VAL A 6 33.10 -11.82 -7.42
C VAL A 6 31.87 -11.74 -8.32
N ARG A 7 31.69 -12.69 -9.25
CA ARG A 7 30.50 -12.73 -10.12
C ARG A 7 29.21 -13.03 -9.35
N ILE A 8 29.27 -13.93 -8.37
CA ILE A 8 28.13 -14.23 -7.50
C ILE A 8 27.78 -13.02 -6.64
N ALA A 9 28.77 -12.36 -6.03
CA ALA A 9 28.55 -11.16 -5.23
C ALA A 9 27.95 -10.01 -6.06
N LEU A 10 28.39 -9.84 -7.31
CA LEU A 10 27.85 -8.84 -8.22
C LEU A 10 26.40 -9.13 -8.62
N ALA A 11 26.05 -10.41 -8.82
CA ALA A 11 24.69 -10.83 -9.10
C ALA A 11 23.75 -10.60 -7.90
N PHE A 12 24.22 -10.87 -6.67
CA PHE A 12 23.45 -10.58 -5.46
C PHE A 12 23.25 -9.07 -5.24
N PHE A 13 24.27 -8.26 -5.53
CA PHE A 13 24.16 -6.80 -5.43
C PHE A 13 23.14 -6.22 -6.42
N ALA A 14 23.08 -6.75 -7.64
CA ALA A 14 22.11 -6.31 -8.66
C ALA A 14 20.64 -6.57 -8.26
N ILE A 15 20.38 -7.67 -7.54
CA ILE A 15 19.03 -7.98 -7.03
C ILE A 15 18.68 -7.08 -5.85
N PHE A 16 19.65 -6.73 -5.00
CA PHE A 16 19.44 -5.84 -3.85
C PHE A 16 19.09 -4.41 -4.26
N THR A 17 19.51 -3.96 -5.45
CA THR A 17 19.20 -2.62 -5.98
C THR A 17 17.85 -2.51 -6.69
N MET A 18 17.02 -3.56 -6.71
CA MET A 18 15.65 -3.45 -7.24
C MET A 18 14.84 -2.52 -6.35
N THR A 19 14.68 -1.28 -6.80
CA THR A 19 13.74 -0.34 -6.20
C THR A 19 12.33 -0.84 -6.51
N ILE A 20 11.61 -1.25 -5.48
CA ILE A 20 10.16 -1.43 -5.59
C ILE A 20 9.61 -0.02 -5.75
N THR A 21 9.30 0.36 -6.99
CA THR A 21 8.47 1.53 -7.23
C THR A 21 7.11 1.18 -6.65
N GLY A 22 6.84 1.66 -5.43
CA GLY A 22 5.48 1.67 -4.90
C GLY A 22 4.67 2.53 -5.86
N ALA A 23 4.01 1.89 -6.83
CA ALA A 23 3.15 2.58 -7.75
C ALA A 23 2.18 3.39 -6.89
N MET A 24 2.20 4.71 -7.03
CA MET A 24 1.10 5.56 -6.60
C MET A 24 -0.07 5.18 -7.50
N ALA A 25 -0.66 4.01 -7.25
CA ALA A 25 -1.78 3.50 -7.99
C ALA A 25 -2.85 4.56 -7.86
N ASN A 26 -3.17 5.18 -8.98
CA ASN A 26 -4.19 6.21 -9.03
C ASN A 26 -5.45 5.61 -8.40
N THR A 27 -6.10 6.31 -7.45
CA THR A 27 -7.24 5.76 -6.69
C THR A 27 -8.31 5.19 -7.62
N ILE A 28 -8.52 5.83 -8.78
CA ILE A 28 -9.46 5.38 -9.80
C ILE A 28 -9.01 4.09 -10.48
N GLU A 29 -7.71 3.94 -10.78
CA GLU A 29 -7.15 2.72 -11.35
C GLU A 29 -7.23 1.55 -10.37
N LYS A 30 -6.96 1.80 -9.08
CA LYS A 30 -7.12 0.81 -8.01
C LYS A 30 -8.58 0.37 -7.88
N ALA A 31 -9.52 1.33 -7.90
CA ALA A 31 -10.95 1.02 -7.83
C ALA A 31 -11.42 0.23 -9.06
N LYS A 32 -10.94 0.58 -10.26
CA LYS A 32 -11.26 -0.14 -11.51
C LYS A 32 -10.75 -1.58 -11.47
N THR A 33 -9.53 -1.80 -10.99
CA THR A 33 -8.91 -3.14 -10.93
C THR A 33 -9.55 -4.01 -9.84
N THR A 34 -9.88 -3.44 -8.68
CA THR A 34 -10.40 -4.20 -7.52
C THR A 34 -11.93 -4.28 -7.46
N GLY A 35 -12.63 -3.42 -8.20
CA GLY A 35 -14.08 -3.24 -8.12
C GLY A 35 -14.55 -2.65 -6.78
N LYS A 36 -13.65 -2.04 -5.98
CA LYS A 36 -13.95 -1.55 -4.63
C LYS A 36 -13.26 -0.22 -4.34
N PHE A 37 -13.91 0.62 -3.55
CA PHE A 37 -13.28 1.75 -2.86
C PHE A 37 -13.04 1.39 -1.40
N THR A 38 -11.86 1.72 -0.88
CA THR A 38 -11.58 1.67 0.55
C THR A 38 -11.87 3.05 1.13
N LEU A 39 -12.87 3.14 2.00
CA LEU A 39 -13.20 4.38 2.72
C LEU A 39 -12.66 4.28 4.15
N ALA A 40 -11.82 5.25 4.54
CA ALA A 40 -11.40 5.39 5.93
C ALA A 40 -12.48 6.11 6.73
N TYR A 41 -12.62 5.75 8.00
CA TYR A 41 -13.50 6.42 8.95
C TYR A 41 -12.75 6.70 10.25
N ARG A 42 -13.33 7.55 11.11
CA ARG A 42 -12.82 7.82 12.45
C ARG A 42 -13.81 7.26 13.47
N GLU A 43 -13.30 6.84 14.63
CA GLU A 43 -14.16 6.32 15.69
C GLU A 43 -14.85 7.44 16.48
N SER A 44 -14.15 8.54 16.72
CA SER A 44 -14.63 9.67 17.53
C SER A 44 -14.25 11.02 16.91
N SER A 45 -14.98 11.41 15.86
CA SER A 45 -14.91 12.74 15.26
C SER A 45 -16.32 13.28 14.96
N ILE A 46 -17.14 13.40 16.01
CA ILE A 46 -18.52 13.91 15.93
C ILE A 46 -18.50 15.41 15.54
N PRO A 47 -19.32 15.88 14.59
CA PRO A 47 -20.38 15.17 13.85
C PRO A 47 -19.95 14.68 12.45
N PHE A 48 -18.66 14.68 12.12
CA PHE A 48 -18.16 14.41 10.76
C PHE A 48 -17.95 12.92 10.44
N SER A 49 -17.26 12.17 11.30
CA SER A 49 -17.05 10.72 11.10
C SER A 49 -16.86 10.04 12.45
N TYR A 50 -17.79 9.18 12.83
CA TYR A 50 -17.78 8.47 14.11
C TYR A 50 -18.54 7.15 13.99
N LEU A 51 -18.34 6.26 14.96
CA LEU A 51 -19.15 5.03 15.06
C LEU A 51 -20.46 5.30 15.78
N GLY A 52 -21.56 4.81 15.19
CA GLY A 52 -22.89 4.83 15.80
C GLY A 52 -23.06 3.74 16.84
N GLU A 53 -24.24 3.73 17.48
CA GLU A 53 -24.60 2.68 18.45
C GLU A 53 -24.61 1.28 17.82
N ASP A 54 -24.86 1.18 16.51
CA ASP A 54 -24.82 -0.06 15.75
C ASP A 54 -23.41 -0.43 15.24
N GLY A 55 -22.38 0.32 15.65
CA GLY A 55 -20.99 0.12 15.27
C GLY A 55 -20.68 0.48 13.81
N LYS A 56 -21.58 1.18 13.10
CA LYS A 56 -21.34 1.62 11.73
C LYS A 56 -20.83 3.06 11.68
N PRO A 57 -19.95 3.41 10.73
CA PRO A 57 -19.54 4.79 10.50
C PRO A 57 -20.72 5.68 10.05
N LEU A 58 -20.88 6.86 10.65
CA LEU A 58 -21.82 7.92 10.25
C LEU A 58 -21.22 9.34 10.44
N GLY A 59 -21.93 10.34 9.92
CA GLY A 59 -21.61 11.77 10.04
C GLY A 59 -21.94 12.58 8.77
N PHE A 60 -21.63 13.88 8.77
CA PHE A 60 -21.80 14.81 7.63
C PHE A 60 -20.75 14.59 6.55
#